data_AF-L2GL47-F1
#
_entry.id   AF-L2GL47-F1
#
_cell.length_a   1.000
_cell.length_b   1.000
_cell.length_c   1.000
_cell.angle_alpha   90.00
_cell.angle_beta   90.00
_cell.angle_gamma   90.00
#
_symmetry.space_group_name_H-M   'P 1'
#
loop_
_entity.id
_entity.type
_entity.pdbx_description
1 polymer ?
#
loop_
_entity_poly.entity_id
_entity_poly.type
_entity_poly.pdbx_seq_one_letter_code
_entity_poly.pdbx_strand_id
1 'polypeptide(L)'
;MSEHAKLLKFGDSLYRCKQLKRAALGKMASVVRKLADPLRFLEEVRQHLSRLPSIDTSSRSIIVCGYPNVGKSSFMNRVSRAHVDVQPYAFTTKSLYVGHFEYEDLRWQIIDTPGILDHPLSERNTIEML
;
A
#
# COMPACT_ATOMS: atom_id res chain seq x y z
N MET A 1 -13.01 2.41 -33.31
CA MET A 1 -12.30 1.33 -34.04
C MET A 1 -10.85 1.72 -34.21
N SER A 2 -9.89 0.90 -33.74
CA SER A 2 -8.45 1.19 -33.85
C SER A 2 -8.03 1.31 -35.33
N GLU A 3 -7.08 2.19 -35.62
CA GLU A 3 -6.55 2.47 -36.97
C GLU A 3 -6.25 1.20 -37.78
N HIS A 4 -5.63 0.20 -37.14
CA HIS A 4 -5.28 -1.07 -37.76
C HIS A 4 -6.51 -1.93 -38.07
N ALA A 5 -7.58 -1.85 -37.26
CA ALA A 5 -8.84 -2.53 -37.55
C ALA A 5 -9.59 -1.91 -38.74
N LYS A 6 -9.41 -0.61 -39.00
CA LYS A 6 -9.92 0.03 -40.23
C LYS A 6 -9.13 -0.42 -41.46
N LEU A 7 -7.81 -0.45 -41.38
CA LEU A 7 -6.93 -0.89 -42.47
C LEU A 7 -7.13 -2.37 -42.83
N LEU A 8 -7.44 -3.22 -41.85
CA LEU A 8 -7.69 -4.64 -42.08
C LEU A 8 -8.90 -4.91 -42.97
N LYS A 9 -9.91 -4.02 -42.99
CA LYS A 9 -11.09 -4.14 -43.85
C LYS A 9 -10.79 -4.04 -45.35
N PHE A 10 -9.63 -3.47 -45.70
CA PHE A 10 -9.17 -3.28 -47.07
C PHE A 10 -7.99 -4.21 -47.41
N GLY A 11 -7.79 -5.29 -46.63
CA GLY A 11 -6.76 -6.28 -46.91
C GLY A 11 -7.08 -7.08 -48.17
N ASP A 12 -6.15 -7.08 -49.12
CA ASP A 12 -6.26 -7.76 -50.43
C ASP A 12 -5.73 -9.21 -50.43
N SER A 13 -5.04 -9.61 -49.36
CA SER A 13 -4.38 -10.90 -49.26
C SER A 13 -4.22 -11.34 -47.81
N LEU A 14 -4.19 -12.66 -47.59
CA LEU A 14 -3.93 -13.24 -46.27
C LEU A 14 -2.61 -12.74 -45.69
N TYR A 15 -1.59 -12.59 -46.54
CA TYR A 15 -0.29 -12.07 -46.15
C TYR A 15 -0.37 -10.64 -45.63
N ARG A 16 -1.06 -9.73 -46.34
CA ARG A 16 -1.23 -8.33 -45.91
C ARG A 16 -2.02 -8.22 -44.61
N CYS A 17 -3.10 -9.01 -44.46
CA CYS A 17 -3.86 -9.09 -43.21
C CYS A 17 -3.01 -9.58 -42.03
N LYS A 18 -2.15 -10.59 -42.25
CA LYS A 18 -1.21 -11.09 -41.24
C LYS A 18 -0.20 -10.02 -40.81
N GLN A 19 0.37 -9.27 -41.76
CA GLN A 19 1.32 -8.19 -41.46
C GLN A 19 0.67 -7.06 -40.65
N LEU A 20 -0.54 -6.63 -41.03
CA LEU A 20 -1.30 -5.62 -40.28
C LEU A 20 -1.62 -6.06 -38.84
N LYS A 21 -1.99 -7.35 -38.64
CA LYS A 21 -2.17 -7.92 -37.30
C LYS A 21 -0.88 -7.88 -36.50
N ARG A 22 0.26 -8.29 -37.08
CA ARG A 22 1.57 -8.27 -36.40
C ARG A 22 1.98 -6.85 -36.02
N ALA A 23 1.79 -5.87 -36.91
CA ALA A 23 2.09 -4.48 -36.65
C ALA A 23 1.24 -3.91 -35.49
N ALA A 24 -0.06 -4.22 -35.48
CA ALA A 24 -0.98 -3.79 -34.42
C ALA A 24 -0.54 -4.34 -33.05
N LEU A 25 -0.30 -5.65 -32.97
CA LEU A 25 0.15 -6.32 -31.74
C LEU A 25 1.53 -5.83 -31.31
N GLY A 26 2.44 -5.58 -32.26
CA GLY A 26 3.75 -5.00 -32.00
C GLY A 26 3.68 -3.60 -31.41
N LYS A 27 2.80 -2.73 -31.93
CA LYS A 27 2.56 -1.38 -31.39
C LYS A 27 2.01 -1.46 -29.97
N MET A 28 1.05 -2.34 -29.71
CA MET A 28 0.52 -2.58 -28.36
C MET A 28 1.63 -3.07 -27.40
N ALA A 29 2.40 -4.08 -27.80
CA ALA A 29 3.50 -4.60 -26.98
C ALA A 29 4.58 -3.54 -26.72
N SER A 30 4.88 -2.67 -27.69
CA SER A 30 5.83 -1.58 -27.52
C SER A 30 5.34 -0.56 -26.47
N VAL A 31 4.05 -0.21 -26.49
CA VAL A 31 3.45 0.66 -25.47
C VAL A 31 3.52 0.00 -24.09
N VAL A 32 3.14 -1.27 -23.97
CA VAL A 32 3.21 -2.01 -22.70
C VAL A 32 4.65 -2.08 -22.16
N ARG A 33 5.64 -2.33 -23.01
CA ARG A 33 7.06 -2.35 -22.62
C ARG A 33 7.54 -1.00 -22.09
N LYS A 34 7.07 0.12 -22.65
CA LYS A 34 7.38 1.46 -22.14
C LYS A 34 6.78 1.73 -20.76
N LEU A 35 5.73 1.00 -20.38
CA LEU A 35 5.08 1.10 -19.07
C LEU A 35 5.64 0.12 -18.03
N ALA A 36 6.72 -0.62 -18.34
CA ALA A 36 7.26 -1.64 -17.44
C ALA A 36 7.64 -1.08 -16.06
N ASP A 37 8.35 0.04 -15.99
CA ASP A 37 8.80 0.61 -14.72
C ASP A 37 7.65 1.21 -13.89
N PRO A 38 6.71 1.99 -14.46
CA PRO A 38 5.51 2.40 -13.73
C PRO A 38 4.68 1.24 -13.19
N LEU A 39 4.55 0.14 -13.95
CA LEU A 39 3.80 -1.04 -13.50
C LEU A 39 4.51 -1.77 -12.36
N ARG A 40 5.86 -1.84 -12.38
CA ARG A 40 6.64 -2.36 -11.25
C ARG A 40 6.45 -1.52 -10.00
N PHE A 41 6.55 -0.19 -10.13
CA PHE A 41 6.30 0.74 -9.04
C PHE A 41 4.89 0.58 -8.46
N LEU A 42 3.86 0.46 -9.30
CA LEU A 42 2.49 0.25 -8.83
C LEU A 42 2.32 -1.09 -8.09
N GLU A 43 3.00 -2.15 -8.52
CA GLU A 43 2.98 -3.44 -7.82
C GLU A 43 3.67 -3.34 -6.45
N GLU A 44 4.81 -2.66 -6.37
CA GLU A 44 5.47 -2.39 -5.09
C GLU A 44 4.55 -1.62 -4.15
N VAL A 45 3.93 -0.53 -4.62
CA VAL A 45 2.97 0.25 -3.82
C VAL A 45 1.78 -0.60 -3.39
N ARG A 46 1.22 -1.42 -4.29
CA ARG A 46 0.09 -2.30 -4.00
C ARG A 46 0.43 -3.29 -2.88
N GLN A 47 1.62 -3.90 -2.91
CA GLN A 47 2.08 -4.80 -1.86
C GLN A 47 2.18 -4.10 -0.50
N HIS A 48 2.72 -2.88 -0.46
CA HIS A 48 2.81 -2.09 0.76
C HIS A 48 1.43 -1.69 1.30
N LEU A 49 0.54 -1.17 0.44
CA LEU A 49 -0.81 -0.77 0.83
C LEU A 49 -1.64 -1.94 1.37
N SER A 50 -1.46 -3.14 0.82
CA SER A 50 -2.21 -4.33 1.26
C SER A 50 -1.94 -4.76 2.71
N ARG A 51 -0.84 -4.28 3.30
CA ARG A 51 -0.43 -4.58 4.68
C ARG A 51 -0.77 -3.48 5.68
N LEU A 52 -1.31 -2.35 5.22
CA LEU A 52 -1.68 -1.26 6.12
C LEU A 52 -2.87 -1.67 7.00
N PRO A 53 -2.84 -1.35 8.31
CA PRO A 53 -3.97 -1.64 9.17
C PRO A 53 -5.17 -0.77 8.78
N SER A 54 -6.37 -1.35 8.84
CA SER A 54 -7.61 -0.59 8.70
C SER A 54 -7.92 0.14 10.01
N ILE A 55 -7.99 1.47 9.97
CA ILE A 55 -8.37 2.31 11.10
C ILE A 55 -9.71 2.98 10.75
N ASP A 56 -10.72 2.81 11.60
CA ASP A 56 -11.98 3.53 11.47
C ASP A 56 -11.93 4.80 12.34
N THR A 57 -11.85 5.96 11.69
CA THR A 57 -11.76 7.26 12.37
C THR A 57 -13.05 7.68 13.08
N SER A 58 -14.18 7.03 12.78
CA SER A 58 -15.45 7.27 13.46
C SER A 58 -15.64 6.40 14.70
N SER A 59 -14.81 5.37 14.86
CA SER A 59 -14.87 4.44 15.98
C SER A 59 -14.16 4.95 17.23
N ARG A 60 -14.49 4.35 18.39
CA ARG A 60 -13.89 4.70 19.68
C ARG A 60 -12.43 4.24 19.72
N SER A 61 -11.53 5.21 19.84
CA SER A 61 -10.10 5.02 19.65
C SER A 61 -9.30 5.46 20.85
N ILE A 62 -8.31 4.66 21.23
CA ILE A 62 -7.30 4.97 22.25
C ILE A 62 -5.95 5.00 21.57
N ILE A 63 -5.20 6.09 21.69
CA ILE A 63 -3.85 6.22 21.14
C ILE A 63 -2.84 6.09 22.28
N VAL A 64 -1.84 5.22 22.11
CA VAL A 64 -0.77 4.99 23.08
C VAL A 64 0.49 5.73 22.62
N CYS A 65 0.73 6.90 23.21
CA CYS A 65 1.90 7.73 22.94
C CYS A 65 2.95 7.64 24.06
N GLY A 66 4.21 7.88 23.73
CA GLY A 66 5.29 7.97 24.72
C GLY A 66 6.66 7.67 24.11
N TYR A 67 7.71 7.79 24.92
CA TYR A 67 9.10 7.57 24.48
C TYR A 67 9.31 6.19 23.85
N PRO A 68 10.29 6.03 22.93
CA PRO A 68 10.71 4.72 22.46
C PRO A 68 11.04 3.76 23.64
N ASN A 69 10.81 2.46 23.46
CA ASN A 69 11.15 1.41 24.44
C ASN A 69 10.47 1.45 25.82
N VAL A 70 9.47 2.31 26.06
CA VAL A 70 8.72 2.35 27.34
C VAL A 70 7.66 1.23 27.48
N GLY A 71 7.58 0.31 26.52
CA GLY A 71 6.67 -0.84 26.59
C GLY A 71 5.27 -0.64 26.00
N LYS A 72 5.04 0.42 25.21
CA LYS A 72 3.74 0.73 24.56
C LYS A 72 3.15 -0.46 23.77
N SER A 73 3.96 -1.09 22.91
CA SER A 73 3.55 -2.26 22.14
C SER A 73 3.25 -3.48 23.04
N SER A 74 3.95 -3.63 24.17
CA SER A 74 3.66 -4.68 25.16
C SER A 74 2.32 -4.43 25.87
N PHE A 75 1.99 -3.17 26.16
CA PHE A 75 0.69 -2.79 26.71
C PHE A 75 -0.44 -3.10 25.72
N MET A 76 -0.29 -2.68 24.45
CA MET A 76 -1.27 -2.97 23.39
C MET A 76 -1.53 -4.48 23.24
N ASN A 77 -0.48 -5.31 23.23
CA ASN A 77 -0.60 -6.76 23.11
C ASN A 77 -1.31 -7.43 24.30
N ARG A 78 -1.26 -6.84 25.50
CA ARG A 78 -1.99 -7.36 26.67
C ARG A 78 -3.45 -6.95 26.68
N VAL A 79 -3.75 -5.75 26.20
CA VAL A 79 -5.11 -5.17 26.22
C VAL A 79 -5.93 -5.67 25.04
N SER A 80 -5.31 -5.81 23.87
CA SER A 80 -6.00 -6.30 22.68
C SER A 80 -5.97 -7.82 22.61
N ARG A 81 -7.05 -8.44 22.12
CA ARG A 81 -7.04 -9.85 21.71
C ARG A 81 -6.21 -10.08 20.44
N ALA A 82 -5.68 -9.02 19.83
CA ALA A 82 -4.94 -9.13 18.59
C ALA A 82 -3.60 -9.82 18.87
N HIS A 83 -3.43 -11.01 18.29
CA HIS A 83 -2.11 -11.48 17.88
C HIS A 83 -1.61 -10.48 16.84
N VAL A 84 -0.98 -9.42 17.31
CA VAL A 84 -0.30 -8.48 16.42
C VAL A 84 0.88 -9.22 15.85
N ASP A 85 0.72 -9.74 14.62
CA ASP A 85 1.83 -10.20 13.81
C ASP A 85 2.76 -9.02 13.60
N VAL A 86 3.81 -8.95 14.43
CA VAL A 86 4.90 -8.00 14.26
C VAL A 86 5.61 -8.40 12.97
N GLN A 87 5.20 -7.84 11.83
CA GLN A 87 5.90 -8.07 10.57
C GLN A 87 7.15 -7.18 10.53
N PRO A 88 8.37 -7.77 10.58
CA PRO A 88 9.59 -7.00 10.47
C PRO A 88 9.81 -6.67 8.99
N TYR A 89 9.50 -5.44 8.58
CA TYR A 89 10.00 -4.95 7.30
C TYR A 89 11.34 -4.25 7.53
N ALA A 90 12.37 -4.71 6.81
CA ALA A 90 13.67 -4.05 6.81
C ALA A 90 13.51 -2.64 6.21
N PHE A 91 14.01 -1.64 6.94
CA PHE A 91 14.05 -0.20 6.65
C PHE A 91 13.00 0.73 7.29
N THR A 92 12.06 0.24 8.11
CA THR A 92 11.12 1.14 8.80
C THR A 92 10.61 0.62 10.15
N THR A 93 11.22 1.02 11.26
CA THR A 93 10.54 1.10 12.57
C THR A 93 9.64 2.35 12.56
N LYS A 94 8.52 2.31 11.82
CA LYS A 94 7.67 3.49 11.49
C LYS A 94 6.16 3.20 11.36
N SER A 95 5.69 2.02 11.76
CA SER A 95 4.33 1.59 11.44
C SER A 95 3.42 1.76 12.65
N LEU A 96 2.24 2.37 12.45
CA LEU A 96 1.14 2.36 13.42
C LEU A 96 0.64 0.93 13.56
N TYR A 97 0.46 0.44 14.79
CA TYR A 97 -0.20 -0.84 15.05
C TYR A 97 -1.59 -0.60 15.60
N VAL A 98 -2.53 -1.45 15.22
CA VAL A 98 -3.93 -1.34 15.64
C VAL A 98 -4.36 -2.66 16.23
N GLY A 99 -4.77 -2.62 17.49
CA GLY A 99 -5.43 -3.72 18.18
C GLY A 99 -6.91 -3.43 18.38
N HIS A 100 -7.70 -4.48 18.54
CA HIS A 100 -9.12 -4.37 18.89
C HIS A 100 -9.40 -5.09 20.20
N PHE A 101 -10.29 -4.51 21.01
CA PHE A 101 -10.78 -5.13 22.24
C PHE A 101 -12.24 -4.74 22.49
N GLU A 102 -12.88 -5.50 23.38
CA GLU A 102 -14.27 -5.29 23.79
C GLU A 102 -14.29 -4.90 25.27
N TYR A 103 -15.02 -3.84 25.59
CA TYR A 103 -15.24 -3.37 26.96
C TYR A 103 -16.65 -2.79 27.06
N GLU A 104 -17.42 -3.23 28.05
CA GLU A 104 -18.84 -2.85 28.24
C GLU A 104 -19.70 -3.05 26.97
N ASP A 105 -19.56 -4.20 26.30
CA ASP A 105 -20.26 -4.54 25.04
C ASP A 105 -20.00 -3.54 23.88
N LEU A 106 -19.00 -2.69 24.02
CA LEU A 106 -18.56 -1.76 22.98
C LEU A 106 -17.21 -2.20 22.41
N ARG A 107 -17.07 -2.04 21.09
CA ARG A 107 -15.80 -2.27 20.40
C ARG A 107 -14.92 -1.02 20.49
N TRP A 108 -13.67 -1.23 20.86
CA TRP A 108 -12.64 -0.21 20.94
C TRP A 108 -11.48 -0.57 20.02
N GLN A 109 -10.84 0.45 19.47
CA GLN A 109 -9.55 0.33 18.80
C GLN A 109 -8.45 0.97 19.64
N ILE A 110 -7.34 0.26 19.78
CA ILE A 110 -6.12 0.76 20.43
C ILE A 110 -5.03 0.90 19.37
N ILE A 111 -4.42 2.08 19.29
CA ILE A 111 -3.45 2.46 18.28
C ILE A 111 -2.11 2.69 18.97
N ASP A 112 -1.10 1.90 18.64
CA ASP A 112 0.28 2.10 19.10
C ASP A 112 1.04 2.97 18.10
N THR A 113 1.63 4.06 18.60
CA THR A 113 2.40 4.98 17.78
C THR A 113 3.89 4.69 17.90
N PRO A 114 4.68 4.97 16.85
CA PRO A 114 6.13 5.10 16.99
C PRO A 114 6.45 6.03 18.17
N GLY A 115 7.51 5.72 18.92
CA GLY A 115 7.87 6.53 20.07
C GLY A 115 8.20 7.96 19.65
N ILE A 116 7.69 8.95 20.37
CA ILE A 116 7.99 10.36 20.09
C ILE A 116 9.49 10.56 20.37
N LEU A 117 10.26 10.84 19.33
CA LEU A 117 11.63 11.30 19.45
C LEU A 117 11.58 12.83 19.59
N ASP A 118 12.32 13.38 20.55
CA ASP A 118 12.43 14.80 20.89
C ASP A 118 13.21 15.59 19.80
N HIS A 119 12.89 15.40 18.52
CA HIS A 119 13.41 16.25 17.44
C HIS A 119 12.54 17.51 17.30
N PRO A 120 13.16 18.70 17.11
CA PRO A 120 12.44 19.93 16.78
C PRO A 120 11.48 19.68 15.61
N LEU A 121 10.27 20.25 15.65
CA LEU A 121 9.24 20.07 14.60
C LEU A 121 9.78 20.31 13.17
N SER A 122 10.81 21.14 13.02
CA SER A 122 11.51 21.46 11.78
C SER A 122 12.48 20.40 11.26
N GLU A 123 12.92 19.47 12.10
CA GLU A 123 13.90 18.41 11.78
C GLU A 123 13.24 17.01 11.76
N ARG A 124 11.94 16.95 12.03
CA ARG A 124 11.16 15.73 11.95
C ARG A 124 11.13 15.21 10.52
N ASN A 125 11.66 14.01 10.31
CA ASN A 125 11.50 13.32 9.04
C ASN A 125 9.99 13.09 8.76
N THR A 126 9.60 12.81 7.51
CA THR A 126 8.20 12.53 7.09
C THR A 126 7.46 11.47 7.93
N ILE A 127 8.22 10.72 8.71
CA ILE A 127 7.86 9.67 9.66
C ILE A 127 7.28 10.21 10.97
N GLU A 128 7.81 11.33 11.45
CA GLU A 128 7.52 11.90 12.77
C GLU A 128 6.47 13.02 12.68
N MET A 129 5.98 13.29 11.46
CA MET A 129 4.87 14.20 11.14
C MET A 129 3.51 13.48 10.94
N LEU A 130 3.49 12.14 11.00
CA LEU A 130 2.27 11.32 11.07
C LEU A 130 1.90 11.02 12.52
#